data_AF-A0A957X4H4-F1
#
_entry.id   AF-A0A957X4H4-F1
#
_cell.length_a   1.000
_cell.length_b   1.000
_cell.length_c   1.000
_cell.angle_alpha   90.00
_cell.angle_beta   90.00
_cell.angle_gamma   90.00
#
_symmetry.space_group_name_H-M   'P 1'
#
loop_
_entity.id
_entity.type
_entity.pdbx_description
1 polymer ?
#
loop_
_entity_poly.entity_id
_entity_poly.type
_entity_poly.pdbx_seq_one_letter_code
_entity_poly.pdbx_strand_id
1 'polypeptide(L)'
;MVVYEQAGRLHLFDPATETSEPLTIAIQADLPQTRPHYQSGRGFIRSAGLSPNGARAVFEARGEILTVPAKKGDVRNLTRTPDVHERFPAWSPDGKQIAYFSDA
;
A
#
# COMPACT_ATOMS: atom_id res chain seq x y z
N MET A 1 -25.25 -11.02 -32.58
CA MET A 1 -24.11 -11.28 -31.68
C MET A 1 -24.58 -11.16 -30.24
N VAL A 2 -24.24 -12.14 -29.42
CA VAL A 2 -24.54 -12.15 -27.98
C VAL A 2 -23.24 -12.36 -27.22
N VAL A 3 -23.02 -11.62 -26.14
CA VAL A 3 -21.90 -11.87 -25.22
C VAL A 3 -22.43 -12.63 -24.02
N TYR A 4 -21.74 -13.69 -23.62
CA TYR A 4 -22.08 -14.48 -22.43
C TYR A 4 -20.83 -14.92 -21.67
N GLU A 5 -21.00 -15.26 -20.39
CA GLU A 5 -19.95 -15.81 -19.54
C GLU A 5 -20.10 -17.33 -19.42
N GLN A 6 -18.99 -18.06 -19.49
CA GLN A 6 -18.92 -19.49 -19.24
C GLN A 6 -17.54 -19.85 -18.66
N ALA A 7 -17.53 -20.51 -17.50
CA ALA A 7 -16.32 -21.00 -16.83
C ALA A 7 -15.22 -19.92 -16.60
N GLY A 8 -15.63 -18.70 -16.27
CA GLY A 8 -14.75 -17.57 -16.00
C GLY A 8 -14.22 -16.87 -17.25
N ARG A 9 -14.77 -17.15 -18.44
CA ARG A 9 -14.39 -16.51 -19.70
C ARG A 9 -15.60 -15.88 -20.37
N LEU A 10 -15.36 -14.77 -21.07
CA LEU A 10 -16.35 -14.16 -21.95
C LEU A 10 -16.27 -14.81 -23.32
N HIS A 11 -17.43 -15.01 -23.92
CA HIS A 11 -17.59 -15.60 -25.24
C HIS A 11 -18.46 -14.70 -26.11
N LEU A 12 -18.13 -14.64 -27.41
CA LEU A 12 -18.95 -14.01 -28.42
C LEU A 12 -19.68 -15.10 -29.21
N PHE A 13 -21.01 -15.07 -29.18
CA PHE A 13 -21.88 -16.03 -29.86
C PHE A 13 -22.53 -15.40 -31.10
N ASP A 14 -22.41 -16.08 -32.24
CA ASP A 14 -23.16 -15.77 -33.45
C ASP A 14 -24.37 -16.71 -33.60
N PRO A 15 -25.62 -16.22 -33.45
CA PRO A 15 -26.82 -17.05 -33.60
C PRO A 15 -27.11 -17.48 -35.04
N ALA A 16 -26.50 -16.85 -36.06
CA ALA A 16 -26.69 -17.24 -37.45
C ALA A 16 -25.86 -18.48 -37.83
N THR A 17 -24.69 -18.65 -37.22
CA THR A 17 -23.77 -19.77 -37.46
C THR A 17 -23.70 -20.75 -36.30
N GLU A 18 -24.33 -20.43 -35.17
CA GLU A 18 -24.29 -21.17 -33.90
C GLU A 18 -22.88 -21.38 -33.35
N THR A 19 -21.94 -20.48 -33.67
CA THR A 19 -20.55 -20.56 -33.23
C THR A 19 -20.28 -19.65 -32.04
N SER A 20 -19.49 -20.15 -31.08
CA SER A 20 -18.97 -19.37 -29.94
C SER A 20 -17.45 -19.34 -29.95
N GLU A 21 -16.87 -18.15 -29.76
CA GLU A 21 -15.42 -17.98 -29.63
C GLU A 21 -15.05 -17.22 -28.34
N PRO A 22 -13.89 -17.48 -27.73
CA PRO A 22 -13.43 -16.73 -26.57
C PRO A 22 -13.18 -15.26 -26.92
N LEU A 23 -13.83 -14.34 -26.20
CA LEU A 23 -13.60 -12.91 -26.31
C LEU A 23 -12.39 -12.52 -25.45
N THR A 24 -11.26 -12.22 -26.09
CA THR A 24 -10.07 -11.73 -25.41
C THR A 24 -10.15 -10.22 -25.25
N ILE A 25 -10.28 -9.73 -24.01
CA ILE A 25 -10.26 -8.30 -23.70
C ILE A 25 -8.85 -7.91 -23.24
N ALA A 26 -8.15 -7.13 -24.06
CA ALA A 26 -6.89 -6.51 -23.67
C ALA A 26 -7.16 -5.12 -23.06
N ILE A 27 -6.88 -4.95 -21.77
CA ILE A 27 -6.98 -3.65 -21.11
C ILE A 27 -5.57 -3.05 -21.03
N GLN A 28 -5.30 -2.05 -21.86
CA GLN A 28 -4.14 -1.17 -21.69
C GLN A 28 -4.55 -0.03 -20.76
N ALA A 29 -4.32 -0.20 -19.46
CA ALA A 29 -4.59 0.83 -18.47
C ALA A 29 -3.30 1.54 -18.06
N ASP A 30 -3.28 2.87 -18.18
CA ASP A 30 -2.15 3.71 -17.72
C ASP A 30 -2.00 3.74 -16.20
N LEU A 31 -3.04 3.30 -15.47
CA LEU A 31 -3.13 3.18 -14.01
C LEU A 31 -2.43 4.33 -13.24
N PRO A 32 -2.68 5.61 -13.55
CA PRO A 32 -1.98 6.72 -12.90
C PRO A 32 -2.12 6.72 -11.37
N GLN A 33 -3.21 6.14 -10.84
CA GLN A 33 -3.47 5.98 -9.41
C GLN A 33 -2.48 5.05 -8.68
N THR A 34 -1.77 4.16 -9.37
CA THR A 34 -0.78 3.27 -8.74
C THR A 34 0.58 3.96 -8.58
N ARG A 35 0.73 5.18 -9.11
CA ARG A 35 1.97 5.95 -8.98
C ARG A 35 2.20 6.34 -7.52
N PRO A 36 3.44 6.23 -7.01
CA PRO A 36 3.79 6.75 -5.70
C PRO A 36 3.44 8.23 -5.58
N HIS A 37 2.69 8.58 -4.55
CA HIS A 37 2.32 9.95 -4.24
C HIS A 37 2.31 10.18 -2.73
N TYR A 38 2.49 11.42 -2.32
CA TYR A 38 2.35 11.80 -0.92
C TYR A 38 0.87 11.85 -0.53
N GLN A 39 0.54 11.19 0.57
CA GLN A 39 -0.79 11.18 1.16
C GLN A 39 -0.69 11.59 2.62
N SER A 40 -1.70 12.33 3.11
CA SER A 40 -1.79 12.64 4.54
C SER A 40 -1.97 11.35 5.34
N GLY A 41 -1.01 11.06 6.22
CA GLY A 41 -1.04 9.91 7.12
C GLY A 41 -1.90 10.10 8.37
N ARG A 42 -2.41 11.31 8.64
CA ARG A 42 -3.02 11.68 9.94
C ARG A 42 -4.19 10.78 10.37
N GLY A 43 -5.01 10.33 9.41
CA GLY A 43 -6.14 9.43 9.68
C GLY A 43 -5.76 7.95 9.89
N PHE A 44 -4.48 7.61 9.70
CA PHE A 44 -3.98 6.24 9.71
C PHE A 44 -3.00 5.96 10.84
N ILE A 45 -2.73 6.93 11.70
CA ILE A 45 -1.80 6.76 12.83
C ILE A 45 -2.44 5.81 13.84
N ARG A 46 -1.76 4.71 14.14
CA ARG A 46 -2.21 3.70 15.11
C ARG A 46 -1.36 3.65 16.37
N SER A 47 -0.08 3.96 16.25
CA SER A 47 0.88 3.99 17.35
C SER A 47 1.91 5.10 17.13
N ALA A 48 2.45 5.63 18.22
CA ALA A 48 3.46 6.66 18.20
C ALA A 48 4.42 6.54 19.40
N GLY A 49 5.65 7.00 19.21
CA GLY A 49 6.66 7.11 20.27
C GLY A 49 7.61 8.27 20.01
N LEU A 50 8.26 8.79 21.06
CA LEU A 50 9.26 9.84 20.95
C LEU A 50 10.68 9.25 21.04
N SER A 51 11.60 9.81 20.26
CA SER A 51 13.02 9.54 20.42
C SER A 51 13.48 10.03 21.81
N PRO A 52 14.46 9.40 22.46
CA PRO A 52 14.92 9.77 23.80
C PRO A 52 15.33 11.25 23.94
N ASN A 53 15.90 11.84 22.89
CA ASN A 53 16.31 13.25 22.86
C ASN A 53 15.20 14.21 22.41
N GLY A 54 13.99 13.72 22.16
CA GLY A 54 12.85 14.51 21.68
C GLY A 54 12.98 15.09 20.27
N ALA A 55 14.05 14.76 19.53
CA ALA A 55 14.29 15.35 18.21
C ALA A 55 13.33 14.80 17.13
N ARG A 56 12.80 13.59 17.32
CA ARG A 56 11.87 12.94 16.39
C ARG A 56 10.77 12.18 17.12
N ALA A 57 9.64 12.03 16.44
CA ALA A 57 8.64 11.03 16.74
C ALA A 57 8.77 9.86 15.75
N VAL A 58 8.41 8.65 16.18
CA VAL A 58 8.14 7.50 15.32
C VAL A 58 6.63 7.25 15.31
N PHE A 59 6.10 6.87 14.16
CA PHE A 59 4.68 6.56 13.95
C PHE A 59 4.53 5.26 13.18
N GLU A 60 3.48 4.52 13.52
CA GLU A 60 2.88 3.50 12.65
C GLU A 60 1.75 4.16 11.86
N ALA A 61 1.80 4.12 10.53
CA ALA A 61 0.70 4.55 9.67
C ALA A 61 0.61 3.74 8.38
N ARG A 62 -0.59 3.23 8.06
CA ARG A 62 -0.86 2.36 6.90
C ARG A 62 0.07 1.14 6.81
N GLY A 63 0.40 0.55 7.97
CA GLY A 63 1.31 -0.60 8.04
C GLY A 63 2.79 -0.26 7.96
N GLU A 64 3.17 1.02 7.89
CA GLU A 64 4.56 1.45 7.72
C GLU A 64 5.10 2.16 8.96
N ILE A 65 6.42 2.07 9.18
CA ILE A 65 7.12 2.80 10.25
C ILE A 65 7.78 4.06 9.71
N LEU A 66 7.32 5.20 10.22
CA LEU A 66 7.72 6.53 9.77
C LEU A 66 8.35 7.31 10.91
N THR A 67 9.40 8.10 10.64
CA THR A 67 9.93 9.07 11.61
C THR A 67 9.74 10.50 11.15
N VAL A 68 9.28 11.36 12.06
CA VAL A 68 8.96 12.76 11.79
C VAL A 68 9.79 13.64 12.73
N PRO A 69 10.45 14.70 12.24
CA PRO A 69 11.18 15.63 13.11
C PRO A 69 10.23 16.45 13.98
N ALA A 70 10.64 16.77 15.21
CA ALA A 70 9.88 17.65 16.11
C ALA A 70 9.85 19.11 15.63
N LYS A 71 10.83 19.50 14.79
CA LYS A 71 10.91 20.81 14.13
C LYS A 71 10.77 20.61 12.60
N LYS A 72 11.25 21.56 11.80
CA LYS A 72 11.29 21.44 10.34
C LYS A 72 12.23 20.32 9.89
N GLY A 73 11.85 19.65 8.80
CA GLY A 73 12.65 18.63 8.12
C GLY A 73 11.78 17.53 7.52
N ASP A 74 12.43 16.55 6.92
CA ASP A 74 11.73 15.51 6.16
C ASP A 74 11.28 14.32 7.01
N VAL A 75 10.07 13.87 6.70
CA VAL A 75 9.56 12.57 7.14
C VAL A 75 10.35 11.46 6.45
N ARG A 76 10.70 10.41 7.19
CA ARG A 76 11.39 9.24 6.64
C ARG A 76 10.52 8.01 6.83
N ASN A 77 10.18 7.35 5.73
CA ASN A 77 9.67 5.97 5.77
C ASN A 77 10.88 5.02 5.90
N LEU A 78 10.91 4.26 7.00
CA LEU A 78 11.99 3.34 7.34
C LEU A 78 11.81 1.94 6.74
N THR A 79 10.57 1.51 6.54
CA THR A 79 10.21 0.14 6.16
C THR A 79 10.06 0.00 4.65
N ARG A 80 9.25 0.87 4.01
CA ARG A 80 9.01 0.89 2.56
C ARG A 80 8.51 -0.46 2.02
N THR A 81 7.58 -1.06 2.75
CA THR A 81 7.01 -2.39 2.57
C THR A 81 5.48 -2.29 2.49
N PRO A 82 4.92 -1.77 1.39
CA PRO A 82 3.49 -1.44 1.30
C PRO A 82 2.54 -2.64 1.40
N ASP A 83 3.07 -3.86 1.25
CA ASP A 83 2.31 -5.11 1.32
C ASP A 83 2.48 -5.84 2.68
N VAL A 84 3.18 -5.23 3.64
CA VAL A 84 3.45 -5.77 4.98
C VAL A 84 2.83 -4.84 6.03
N HIS A 85 2.46 -5.38 7.19
CA HIS A 85 2.12 -4.55 8.35
C HIS A 85 3.20 -4.59 9.42
N GLU A 86 3.97 -3.52 9.49
CA GLU A 86 4.78 -3.18 10.65
C GLU A 86 3.99 -2.37 11.69
N ARG A 87 4.11 -2.75 12.97
CA ARG A 87 3.29 -2.21 14.07
C ARG A 87 4.08 -1.97 15.36
N PHE A 88 3.51 -1.12 16.20
CA PHE A 88 4.01 -0.82 17.56
C PHE A 88 5.49 -0.44 17.65
N PRO A 89 5.93 0.62 16.94
CA PRO A 89 7.32 1.02 16.95
C PRO A 89 7.77 1.57 18.32
N ALA A 90 9.01 1.24 18.71
CA ALA A 90 9.64 1.75 19.92
C ALA A 90 11.12 2.11 19.68
N TRP A 91 11.54 3.27 20.17
CA TRP A 91 12.95 3.68 20.13
C TRP A 91 13.78 2.90 21.15
N SER A 92 15.02 2.57 20.79
CA SER A 92 16.02 2.15 21.76
C SER A 92 16.34 3.29 22.75
N PRO A 93 16.76 2.99 23.99
CA PRO A 93 17.11 4.02 24.98
C PRO A 93 18.22 4.98 24.52
N ASP A 94 19.13 4.50 23.67
CA ASP A 94 20.21 5.32 23.07
C ASP A 94 19.78 6.07 21.80
N GLY A 95 18.54 5.88 21.34
CA GLY A 95 17.97 6.55 20.17
C GLY A 95 18.57 6.14 18.83
N LYS A 96 19.37 5.07 18.78
CA LYS A 96 20.03 4.62 17.53
C LYS A 96 19.21 3.63 16.72
N GLN A 97 18.26 2.96 17.35
CA GLN A 97 17.48 1.88 16.75
C GLN A 97 15.99 2.06 17.04
N ILE A 98 15.18 1.42 16.21
CA ILE A 98 13.74 1.32 16.38
C ILE A 98 13.37 -0.15 16.22
N ALA A 99 12.69 -0.70 17.22
CA ALA A 99 12.08 -2.03 17.15
C ALA A 99 10.61 -1.89 16.74
N TYR A 100 10.09 -2.89 16.03
CA TYR A 100 8.70 -2.99 15.60
C TYR A 100 8.32 -4.47 15.40
N PHE A 101 7.02 -4.77 15.42
CA PHE A 101 6.49 -6.07 15.02
C PHE A 101 6.18 -6.06 13.54
N SER A 102 6.44 -7.15 12.81
CA SER A 102 6.10 -7.31 11.39
C SER A 102 5.40 -8.65 11.19
N ASP A 103 4.55 -8.74 10.18
CA ASP A 103 3.88 -9.97 9.75
C ASP A 103 4.36 -10.48 8.37
N ALA A 104 5.53 -9.99 7.92
CA ALA A 104 6.25 -10.56 6.77
C ALA A 104 6.70 -12.00 7.01
#